data_AF-A0A531LYN2-F1
#
_entry.id   AF-A0A531LYN2-F1
#
_cell.length_a   1.000
_cell.length_b   1.000
_cell.length_c   1.000
_cell.angle_alpha   90.00
_cell.angle_beta   90.00
_cell.angle_gamma   90.00
#
_symmetry.space_group_name_H-M   'P 1'
#
loop_
_entity.id
_entity.type
_entity.pdbx_description
1 polymer ?
#
loop_
_entity_poly.entity_id
_entity_poly.type
_entity_poly.pdbx_seq_one_letter_code
_entity_poly.pdbx_strand_id
1 'polypeptide(L)'
;GAYEPRWFMEPQHQNPEEAVQGMMLCNAAHAAGCHWGTFQLTNEPIDEPARKLAEALDAERLPRERFRALRPGEVWDVPAA
;
A
#
# COMPACT_ATOMS: atom_id res chain seq x y z
N GLY A 1 -5.98 -0.07 1.43
CA GLY A 1 -6.83 0.51 2.49
C GLY A 1 -7.89 -0.51 2.86
N ALA A 2 -8.95 -0.08 3.52
CA ALA A 2 -10.00 -0.93 4.08
C ALA A 2 -9.48 -1.96 5.09
N TYR A 3 -8.50 -1.60 5.92
CA TYR A 3 -7.78 -2.58 6.75
C TYR A 3 -8.08 -2.49 8.26
N GLU A 4 -8.76 -1.45 8.76
CA GLU A 4 -9.14 -1.35 10.18
C GLU A 4 -10.65 -1.59 10.42
N PRO A 5 -11.06 -2.20 11.56
CA PRO A 5 -10.21 -2.69 12.63
C PRO A 5 -9.58 -4.05 12.28
N ARG A 6 -8.30 -4.26 12.64
CA ARG A 6 -7.57 -5.50 12.29
C ARG A 6 -8.30 -6.78 12.67
N TRP A 7 -8.88 -6.88 13.86
CA TRP A 7 -9.57 -8.11 14.31
C TRP A 7 -10.70 -8.58 13.38
N PHE A 8 -11.29 -7.67 12.60
CA PHE A 8 -12.38 -7.99 11.68
C PHE A 8 -11.91 -8.05 10.22
N MET A 9 -11.02 -7.14 9.82
CA MET A 9 -10.61 -6.95 8.42
C MET A 9 -9.37 -7.76 8.00
N GLU A 10 -8.55 -8.23 8.95
CA GLU A 10 -7.31 -8.98 8.67
C GLU A 10 -7.51 -10.18 7.73
N PRO A 11 -8.57 -11.01 7.85
CA PRO A 11 -8.74 -12.15 6.96
C PRO A 11 -9.02 -11.79 5.49
N GLN A 12 -9.44 -10.56 5.19
CA GLN A 12 -9.86 -10.15 3.84
C GLN A 12 -9.04 -8.99 3.27
N HIS A 13 -8.39 -8.17 4.11
CA HIS A 13 -7.72 -6.95 3.69
C HIS A 13 -6.31 -6.83 4.29
N GLN A 14 -5.34 -6.72 3.38
CA GLN A 14 -3.97 -6.39 3.74
C GLN A 14 -3.87 -4.96 4.28
N ASN A 15 -3.15 -4.80 5.38
CA ASN A 15 -2.64 -3.49 5.78
C ASN A 15 -1.41 -3.10 4.91
N PRO A 16 -0.87 -1.88 5.04
CA PRO A 16 0.26 -1.45 4.21
C PRO A 16 1.56 -2.23 4.46
N GLU A 17 1.78 -2.75 5.67
CA GLU A 17 2.94 -3.59 6.01
C GLU A 17 2.87 -4.94 5.28
N GLU A 18 1.71 -5.60 5.35
CA GLU A 18 1.42 -6.85 4.64
C GLU A 18 1.47 -6.69 3.12
N ALA A 19 1.08 -5.53 2.60
CA ALA A 19 1.22 -5.22 1.18
C ALA A 19 2.69 -5.15 0.74
N VAL A 20 3.58 -4.54 1.54
CA VAL A 20 5.03 -4.51 1.28
C VAL A 20 5.63 -5.92 1.38
N GLN A 21 5.23 -6.69 2.39
CA GLN A 21 5.64 -8.10 2.49
C GLN A 21 5.20 -8.91 1.26
N GLY A 22 3.96 -8.71 0.79
CA GLY A 22 3.45 -9.32 -0.44
C GLY A 22 4.28 -8.96 -1.66
N MET A 23 4.66 -7.69 -1.83
CA MET A 23 5.56 -7.25 -2.90
C MET A 23 6.90 -8.00 -2.88
N MET A 24 7.51 -8.14 -1.69
CA MET A 24 8.79 -8.84 -1.52
C MET A 24 8.66 -10.35 -1.81
N LEU A 25 7.59 -10.99 -1.33
CA LEU A 25 7.30 -12.40 -1.56
C LEU A 25 7.08 -12.71 -3.05
N CYS A 26 6.45 -11.78 -3.78
CA CYS A 26 6.28 -11.88 -5.23
C CYS A 26 7.57 -11.58 -6.01
N ASN A 27 8.65 -11.17 -5.34
CA ASN A 27 9.87 -10.65 -5.96
C ASN A 27 9.58 -9.55 -7.00
N ALA A 28 8.62 -8.67 -6.69
CA ALA A 28 8.21 -7.61 -7.60
C ALA A 28 9.24 -6.47 -7.58
N ALA A 29 9.71 -6.05 -8.75
CA ALA A 29 10.57 -4.88 -8.88
C ALA A 29 9.83 -3.60 -8.44
N HIS A 30 8.57 -3.48 -8.88
CA HIS A 30 7.70 -2.34 -8.66
C HIS A 30 6.28 -2.78 -8.29
N ALA A 31 5.55 -1.97 -7.51
CA ALA A 31 4.16 -2.21 -7.14
C ALA A 31 3.36 -0.89 -7.10
N ALA A 32 2.07 -0.95 -7.38
CA ALA A 32 1.18 0.21 -7.37
C ALA A 32 0.05 0.01 -6.34
N GLY A 33 -0.03 0.93 -5.38
CA GLY A 33 -0.97 0.88 -4.27
C GLY A 33 -2.32 1.42 -4.71
N CYS A 34 -3.37 0.61 -4.52
CA CYS A 34 -4.75 0.95 -4.83
C CYS A 34 -5.65 0.78 -3.59
N HIS A 35 -6.96 0.91 -3.77
CA HIS A 35 -7.96 0.65 -2.72
C HIS A 35 -7.77 1.54 -1.47
N TRP A 36 -7.43 2.81 -1.66
CA TRP A 36 -7.29 3.82 -0.62
C TRP A 36 -7.75 5.20 -1.14
N GLY A 37 -7.94 6.18 -0.25
CA GLY A 37 -8.07 7.59 -0.64
C GLY A 37 -9.33 7.99 -1.39
N THR A 38 -10.26 7.06 -1.64
CA THR A 38 -11.45 7.28 -2.51
C THR A 38 -12.75 7.15 -1.75
N PHE A 39 -12.94 6.06 -0.99
CA PHE A 39 -14.11 5.83 -0.16
C PHE A 39 -13.69 5.53 1.28
N GLN A 40 -14.40 6.08 2.26
CA GLN A 40 -14.24 5.73 3.66
C GLN A 40 -15.04 4.46 3.97
N LEU A 41 -14.40 3.30 3.81
CA LEU A 41 -15.05 1.99 3.96
C LEU A 41 -14.94 1.41 5.39
N THR A 42 -14.00 1.94 6.17
CA THR A 42 -13.47 1.32 7.39
C THR A 42 -13.00 2.39 8.39
N ASN A 43 -12.31 1.97 9.44
CA ASN A 43 -11.99 2.84 10.57
C ASN A 43 -10.69 3.65 10.43
N GLU A 44 -9.78 3.29 9.53
CA GLU A 44 -8.54 4.07 9.35
C GLU A 44 -8.83 5.42 8.67
N PRO A 45 -8.09 6.50 8.99
CA PRO A 45 -8.23 7.77 8.27
C PRO A 45 -7.96 7.61 6.78
N ILE A 46 -8.73 8.30 5.93
CA ILE A 46 -8.73 8.09 4.46
C ILE A 46 -7.35 8.22 3.79
N ASP A 47 -6.49 9.11 4.30
CA ASP A 47 -5.13 9.36 3.78
C ASP A 47 -4.04 8.56 4.52
N GLU A 48 -4.38 7.89 5.63
CA GLU A 48 -3.43 7.11 6.41
C GLU A 48 -2.73 5.99 5.60
N PRO A 49 -3.43 5.21 4.74
CA PRO A 49 -2.81 4.10 4.03
C PRO A 49 -1.56 4.50 3.22
N ALA A 50 -1.56 5.68 2.59
CA ALA A 50 -0.41 6.16 1.81
C ALA A 50 0.78 6.51 2.72
N ARG A 51 0.53 7.13 3.87
CA ARG A 51 1.57 7.41 4.88
C ARG A 51 2.14 6.11 5.44
N LYS A 52 1.27 5.18 5.82
CA LYS A 52 1.66 3.88 6.37
C LYS A 52 2.41 3.00 5.36
N LEU A 53 2.09 3.09 4.07
CA LEU A 53 2.87 2.45 3.02
C LEU A 53 4.32 2.97 2.99
N ALA A 54 4.52 4.30 3.08
CA ALA A 54 5.85 4.88 3.13
C ALA A 54 6.64 4.42 4.38
N GLU A 55 5.98 4.35 5.54
CA GLU A 55 6.57 3.81 6.78
C GLU A 55 6.99 2.34 6.63
N ALA A 56 6.15 1.51 6.02
CA ALA A 56 6.45 0.10 5.79
C ALA A 56 7.62 -0.11 4.81
N LEU A 57 7.71 0.70 3.74
CA LEU A 57 8.85 0.67 2.81
C LEU A 57 10.15 1.09 3.50
N ASP A 58 10.12 2.14 4.32
CA ASP A 58 11.30 2.58 5.06
C ASP A 58 11.77 1.52 6.07
N ALA A 59 10.84 0.83 6.74
CA ALA A 59 11.15 -0.25 7.69
C ALA A 59 11.90 -1.41 7.01
N GLU A 60 11.50 -1.76 5.78
CA GLU A 60 12.15 -2.79 4.95
C GLU A 60 13.34 -2.25 4.14
N ARG A 61 13.70 -0.96 4.30
CA ARG A 61 14.78 -0.26 3.58
C ARG A 61 14.62 -0.32 2.06
N LEU A 62 13.38 -0.26 1.60
CA LEU A 62 13.03 -0.23 0.18
C LEU A 62 12.88 1.23 -0.28
N PRO A 63 13.41 1.60 -1.46
CA PRO A 63 13.12 2.89 -2.06
C PRO A 63 11.61 3.08 -2.22
N ARG A 64 11.08 4.23 -1.77
CA ARG A 64 9.63 4.50 -1.77
C ARG A 64 9.05 4.52 -3.18
N GLU A 65 9.86 4.80 -4.18
CA GLU A 65 9.50 4.83 -5.59
C GLU A 65 9.17 3.43 -6.13
N ARG A 66 9.65 2.36 -5.46
CA ARG A 66 9.33 0.99 -5.86
C ARG A 66 7.87 0.63 -5.60
N PHE A 67 7.22 1.25 -4.60
CA PHE A 67 5.82 0.99 -4.31
C PHE A 67 5.06 2.28 -4.06
N ARG A 68 4.39 2.79 -5.11
CA ARG A 68 3.69 4.07 -5.06
C ARG A 68 2.22 3.91 -4.73
N ALA A 69 1.74 4.62 -3.71
CA ALA A 69 0.30 4.81 -3.50
C ALA A 69 -0.24 5.81 -4.53
N LEU A 70 -0.76 5.29 -5.65
CA LEU A 70 -1.23 6.14 -6.76
C LEU A 70 -2.58 6.77 -6.44
N ARG A 71 -2.80 7.99 -6.93
CA ARG A 71 -4.11 8.66 -6.91
C ARG A 71 -4.91 8.36 -8.19
N PRO A 72 -6.25 8.48 -8.15
CA PRO A 72 -7.07 8.33 -9.36
C PRO A 72 -6.62 9.25 -10.49
N GLY A 73 -6.37 8.67 -11.67
CA GLY A 73 -5.91 9.40 -12.86
C GLY A 73 -4.40 9.64 -12.93
N GLU A 74 -3.63 9.27 -11.91
CA GLU A 74 -2.18 9.35 -11.96
C GLU A 74 -1.61 8.28 -12.90
N VAL A 75 -0.65 8.69 -13.74
CA VAL A 75 0.06 7.79 -14.66
C VAL A 75 1.48 7.59 -14.13
N TRP A 76 1.95 6.35 -14.16
CA TRP A 76 3.32 6.00 -13.80
C TRP A 76 4.01 5.23 -14.92
N ASP A 77 5.00 5.87 -15.54
CA ASP A 77 5.97 5.19 -16.40
C ASP A 77 6.91 4.35 -15.52
N VAL A 78 6.60 3.06 -15.40
CA VAL A 78 7.34 2.14 -14.54
C VAL A 78 8.74 1.90 -15.13
N PRO A 79 9.84 2.10 -14.36
CA PRO A 79 11.19 1.82 -14.83
C PRO A 79 11.38 0.34 -15.20
N ALA A 80 12.30 0.08 -16.13
CA ALA A 80 12.79 -1.28 -16.37
C ALA A 80 13.41 -1.84 -15.07
N ALA A 81 13.14 -3.12 -14.81
CA ALA A 81 13.62 -3.85 -13.64
C ALA A 81 15.12 -4.21 -13.76
#